data_AF-A0A0A0A7C9-F1
#
_entry.id   AF-A0A0A0A7C9-F1
#
_cell.length_a   1.000
_cell.length_b   1.000
_cell.length_c   1.000
_cell.angle_alpha   90.00
_cell.angle_beta   90.00
_cell.angle_gamma   90.00
#
_symmetry.space_group_name_H-M   'P 1'
#
loop_
_entity.id
_entity.type
_entity.pdbx_description
1 polymer ?
#
loop_
_entity_poly.entity_id
_entity_poly.type
_entity_poly.pdbx_seq_one_letter_code
_entity_poly.pdbx_strand_id
1 'polypeptide(L)'
;GGNLAVLVDVRQELVHGTRGQSALLPVSYRFGGAPQFPVTIRWVFSNSSHTLIICTVQNCSLGAGGALSNCSAKFFPHSVYGGRAELFPENGSLLLRDLRFSDSGVYVVT
;
A
#
# COMPACT_ATOMS: atom_id res chain seq x y z
N GLY A 1 -13.25 22.02 -13.63
CA GLY A 1 -13.32 20.67 -13.04
C GLY A 1 -12.04 19.94 -13.38
N GLY A 2 -11.15 19.74 -12.42
CA GLY A 2 -9.93 18.95 -12.61
C GLY A 2 -10.18 17.51 -12.19
N ASN A 3 -9.87 16.54 -13.04
CA ASN A 3 -9.92 15.13 -12.68
C ASN A 3 -8.96 14.88 -11.50
N LEU A 4 -9.49 14.44 -10.35
CA LEU A 4 -8.69 13.83 -9.28
C LEU A 4 -8.19 12.46 -9.75
N ALA A 5 -7.21 12.44 -10.65
CA ALA A 5 -6.59 11.20 -11.09
C ALA A 5 -5.50 10.80 -10.08
N VAL A 6 -5.65 9.65 -9.43
CA VAL A 6 -4.56 8.96 -8.74
C VAL A 6 -3.82 8.13 -9.77
N LEU A 7 -2.51 8.32 -9.86
CA LEU A 7 -1.65 7.52 -10.73
C LEU A 7 -0.88 6.55 -9.85
N VAL A 8 -1.19 5.26 -9.95
CA VAL A 8 -0.47 4.18 -9.28
C VAL A 8 0.50 3.55 -10.28
N ASP A 9 1.74 3.36 -9.84
CA ASP A 9 2.84 2.77 -10.60
C ASP A 9 3.34 1.54 -9.84
N VAL A 10 3.24 0.38 -10.49
CA VAL A 10 3.70 -0.90 -9.95
C VAL A 10 5.13 -1.10 -10.42
N ARG A 11 6.10 -0.97 -9.50
CA ARG A 11 7.52 -0.98 -9.88
C ARG A 11 8.03 -2.38 -10.19
N GLN A 12 7.42 -3.41 -9.61
CA GLN A 12 7.79 -4.81 -9.81
C GLN A 12 6.52 -5.67 -9.86
N GLU A 13 6.29 -6.32 -11.00
CA GLU A 13 5.13 -7.21 -11.18
C GLU A 13 5.35 -8.59 -10.52
N LEU A 14 6.61 -8.99 -10.32
CA LEU A 14 6.99 -10.23 -9.67
C LEU A 14 8.01 -9.95 -8.57
N VAL A 15 7.70 -10.40 -7.35
CA VAL A 15 8.59 -10.33 -6.19
C VAL A 15 8.83 -11.74 -5.67
N HIS A 16 10.11 -12.12 -5.56
CA HIS A 16 10.51 -13.36 -4.93
C HIS A 16 10.78 -13.15 -3.45
N GLY A 17 10.41 -14.15 -2.64
CA GLY A 17 10.61 -14.11 -1.20
C GLY A 17 10.99 -15.49 -0.67
N THR A 18 11.78 -15.49 0.40
CA THR A 18 12.20 -16.70 1.10
C THR A 18 11.37 -16.86 2.38
N ARG A 19 10.94 -18.09 2.68
CA ARG A 19 10.18 -18.39 3.90
C ARG A 19 10.89 -17.86 5.16
N GLY A 20 10.14 -17.20 6.04
CA GLY A 20 10.64 -16.59 7.28
C GLY A 20 11.35 -15.24 7.09
N GLN A 21 11.67 -14.84 5.85
CA GLN A 21 12.23 -13.52 5.55
C GLN A 21 11.10 -12.49 5.34
N SER A 22 11.48 -11.25 5.04
CA SER A 22 10.56 -10.20 4.63
C SER A 22 10.67 -9.95 3.12
N ALA A 23 9.57 -9.62 2.47
CA ALA A 23 9.56 -9.11 1.10
C ALA A 23 8.82 -7.79 1.03
N LEU A 24 9.36 -6.87 0.22
CA LEU A 24 8.74 -5.61 -0.12
C LEU A 24 7.96 -5.80 -1.43
N LEU A 25 6.71 -5.35 -1.45
CA LEU A 25 5.90 -5.20 -2.64
C LEU A 25 5.93 -3.71 -3.03
N PRO A 26 6.83 -3.31 -3.95
CA PRO A 26 7.09 -1.91 -4.21
C PRO A 26 6.06 -1.35 -5.19
N VAL A 27 5.33 -0.34 -4.72
CA VAL A 27 4.52 0.54 -5.57
C VAL A 27 4.86 2.00 -5.28
N SER A 28 4.52 2.87 -6.20
CA SER A 28 4.45 4.30 -5.95
C SER A 28 3.13 4.83 -6.45
N TYR A 29 2.59 5.87 -5.80
CA TYR A 29 1.46 6.59 -6.32
C TYR A 29 1.68 8.10 -6.21
N ARG A 30 0.94 8.84 -7.03
CA ARG A 30 0.93 10.30 -7.02
C ARG A 30 -0.45 10.83 -7.36
N PHE A 31 -0.77 12.01 -6.86
CA PHE A 31 -2.00 12.70 -7.23
C PHE A 31 -1.77 13.68 -8.38
N GLY A 32 -2.63 13.64 -9.39
CA GLY A 32 -2.68 14.63 -10.47
C GLY A 32 -3.29 15.98 -10.06
N GLY A 33 -3.77 16.11 -8.82
CA GLY A 33 -4.35 17.33 -8.25
C GLY A 33 -4.34 17.28 -6.73
N ALA A 34 -4.96 18.26 -6.06
CA ALA A 34 -5.07 18.25 -4.60
C ALA A 34 -5.98 17.09 -4.15
N PRO A 35 -5.46 16.09 -3.40
CA PRO A 35 -6.30 15.02 -2.88
C PRO A 35 -7.30 15.54 -1.86
N GLN A 36 -8.49 14.93 -1.84
CA GLN A 36 -9.43 15.11 -0.74
C GLN A 36 -9.09 14.08 0.34
N PHE A 37 -8.64 14.55 1.50
CA PHE A 37 -8.39 13.68 2.64
C PHE A 37 -9.68 13.44 3.44
N PRO A 38 -9.82 12.27 4.07
CA PRO A 38 -8.85 11.18 4.12
C PRO A 38 -8.83 10.33 2.83
N VAL A 39 -7.64 9.78 2.50
CA VAL A 39 -7.46 8.80 1.43
C VAL A 39 -7.28 7.43 2.05
N THR A 40 -7.89 6.40 1.46
CA THR A 40 -7.72 5.01 1.90
C THR A 40 -6.82 4.25 0.93
N ILE A 41 -5.82 3.56 1.46
CA ILE A 41 -4.98 2.60 0.73
C ILE A 41 -5.33 1.21 1.24
N ARG A 42 -5.65 0.30 0.33
CA ARG A 42 -6.03 -1.06 0.68
C ARG A 42 -5.20 -2.08 -0.09
N TRP A 43 -4.53 -2.97 0.64
CA TRP A 43 -3.89 -4.15 0.07
C TRP A 43 -4.76 -5.38 0.27
N VAL A 44 -5.04 -6.09 -0.82
CA VAL A 44 -5.82 -7.33 -0.82
C VAL A 44 -5.12 -8.44 -1.56
N PHE A 45 -5.50 -9.66 -1.20
CA PHE A 45 -5.16 -10.86 -1.94
C PHE A 45 -6.20 -11.10 -3.05
N SER A 46 -5.77 -11.09 -4.31
CA SER A 46 -6.67 -11.15 -5.48
C SER A 46 -7.63 -12.35 -5.44
N ASN A 47 -7.11 -13.53 -5.08
CA ASN A 47 -7.87 -14.78 -5.14
C ASN A 47 -9.02 -14.87 -4.11
N SER A 48 -9.03 -14.03 -3.06
CA SER A 48 -10.00 -14.20 -1.97
C SER A 48 -10.61 -12.90 -1.46
N SER A 49 -10.22 -11.75 -2.03
CA SER A 49 -10.57 -10.42 -1.50
C SER A 49 -10.21 -10.22 -0.02
N HIS A 50 -9.42 -11.13 0.58
CA HIS A 50 -8.94 -10.99 1.95
C HIS A 50 -8.03 -9.77 2.01
N THR A 51 -8.36 -8.89 2.94
CA THR A 51 -7.59 -7.67 3.15
C THR A 51 -6.39 -8.00 4.00
N LEU A 52 -5.21 -7.56 3.57
CA LEU A 52 -4.01 -7.67 4.39
C LEU A 52 -3.96 -6.53 5.40
N ILE A 53 -4.11 -5.31 4.88
CA ILE A 53 -4.04 -4.09 5.65
C ILE A 53 -4.81 -2.99 4.94
N ILE A 54 -5.53 -2.20 5.73
CA ILE A 54 -6.13 -0.94 5.30
C ILE A 54 -5.37 0.18 5.99
N CYS A 55 -5.05 1.24 5.25
CA CYS A 55 -4.47 2.45 5.80
C CYS A 55 -5.34 3.65 5.43
N THR A 56 -5.69 4.46 6.42
CA THR A 56 -6.34 5.76 6.19
C THR A 56 -5.31 6.85 6.40
N VAL A 57 -5.03 7.59 5.34
CA VAL A 57 -4.02 8.63 5.24
C VAL A 57 -4.69 10.00 5.26
N GLN A 58 -4.16 10.91 6.08
CA GLN A 58 -4.68 12.27 6.23
C GLN A 58 -3.53 13.24 6.59
N ASN A 59 -3.80 14.54 6.53
CA ASN A 59 -2.86 15.60 6.92
C ASN A 59 -1.48 15.50 6.24
N CYS A 60 -1.44 15.18 4.94
CA CYS A 60 -0.18 15.12 4.20
C CYS A 60 0.16 16.46 3.55
N SER A 61 1.46 16.67 3.35
CA SER A 61 1.99 17.64 2.40
C SER A 61 2.05 17.05 0.99
N LEU A 62 1.78 17.88 -0.02
CA LEU A 62 1.87 17.49 -1.44
C LEU A 62 3.09 18.15 -2.08
N GLY A 63 4.04 17.34 -2.53
CA GLY A 63 5.25 17.82 -3.20
C GLY A 63 5.02 18.19 -4.67
N ALA A 64 5.99 18.90 -5.26
CA ALA A 64 6.03 19.14 -6.70
C ALA A 64 6.07 17.78 -7.44
N GLY A 65 5.04 17.50 -8.24
CA GLY A 65 4.88 16.21 -8.93
C GLY A 65 3.88 15.24 -8.27
N GLY A 66 3.20 15.64 -7.20
CA GLY A 66 2.04 14.93 -6.66
C GLY A 66 2.36 13.81 -5.66
N ALA A 67 3.61 13.69 -5.22
CA ALA A 67 4.03 12.75 -4.18
C ALA A 67 3.62 13.27 -2.78
N LEU A 68 3.19 12.36 -1.92
CA LEU A 68 2.85 12.69 -0.53
C LEU A 68 4.09 12.68 0.37
N SER A 69 4.08 13.54 1.39
CA SER A 69 5.05 13.52 2.48
C SER A 69 4.41 14.00 3.78
N ASN A 70 5.06 13.71 4.92
CA ASN A 70 4.62 14.15 6.25
C ASN A 70 3.15 13.80 6.56
N CYS A 71 2.75 12.57 6.25
CA CYS A 71 1.38 12.11 6.42
C CYS A 71 1.09 11.63 7.85
N SER A 72 -0.14 11.83 8.30
CA SER A 72 -0.70 11.08 9.43
C SER A 72 -1.47 9.87 8.91
N ALA A 73 -1.20 8.68 9.46
CA ALA A 73 -1.81 7.44 8.99
C ALA A 73 -2.39 6.60 10.13
N LYS A 74 -3.53 5.96 9.88
CA LYS A 74 -4.12 4.94 10.76
C LYS A 74 -4.11 3.60 10.03
N PHE A 75 -3.60 2.58 10.70
CA PHE A 75 -3.40 1.24 10.13
C PHE A 75 -4.37 0.24 10.75
N PHE A 76 -4.99 -0.57 9.89
CA PHE A 76 -5.94 -1.62 10.27
C PHE A 76 -5.49 -2.93 9.59
N PRO A 77 -4.44 -3.60 10.12
CA PRO A 77 -4.04 -4.91 9.63
C PRO A 77 -5.10 -5.95 9.96
N HIS A 78 -5.34 -6.87 9.04
CA HIS A 78 -6.16 -8.05 9.33
C HIS A 78 -5.44 -8.94 10.35
N SER A 79 -6.20 -9.63 11.20
CA SER A 79 -5.68 -10.39 12.35
C SER A 79 -4.55 -11.37 11.98
N VAL A 80 -4.71 -12.08 10.85
CA VAL A 80 -3.72 -13.05 10.31
C VAL A 80 -2.38 -12.39 9.91
N TYR A 81 -2.42 -11.10 9.58
CA TYR A 81 -1.26 -10.31 9.16
C TYR A 81 -0.80 -9.32 10.22
N GLY A 82 -1.41 -9.34 11.42
CA GLY A 82 -1.02 -8.52 12.55
C GLY A 82 0.47 -8.71 12.88
N GLY A 83 1.22 -7.61 12.92
CA GLY A 83 2.67 -7.62 13.16
C GLY A 83 3.53 -8.09 11.97
N ARG A 84 2.93 -8.62 10.90
CA ARG A 84 3.62 -9.08 9.68
C ARG A 84 3.48 -8.09 8.51
N ALA A 85 2.31 -7.46 8.37
CA ALA A 85 2.05 -6.47 7.32
C ALA A 85 2.34 -5.06 7.82
N GLU A 86 3.18 -4.34 7.09
CA GLU A 86 3.51 -2.93 7.31
C GLU A 86 3.34 -2.17 6.00
N LEU A 87 2.59 -1.06 6.04
CA LEU A 87 2.30 -0.24 4.87
C LEU A 87 3.04 1.09 4.99
N PHE A 88 3.66 1.54 3.90
CA PHE A 88 4.31 2.85 3.79
C PHE A 88 3.35 3.86 3.13
N PRO A 89 2.73 4.78 3.89
CA PRO A 89 1.66 5.63 3.36
C PRO A 89 2.09 6.51 2.20
N GLU A 90 3.32 7.00 2.20
CA GLU A 90 3.84 7.99 1.25
C GLU A 90 3.97 7.44 -0.17
N ASN A 91 4.20 6.14 -0.32
CA ASN A 91 4.35 5.48 -1.61
C ASN A 91 3.36 4.32 -1.84
N GLY A 92 2.65 3.88 -0.80
CA GLY A 92 1.67 2.80 -0.85
C GLY A 92 2.27 1.40 -0.84
N SER A 93 3.58 1.26 -0.72
CA SER A 93 4.28 -0.03 -0.69
C SER A 93 3.91 -0.84 0.56
N LEU A 94 3.95 -2.16 0.42
CA LEU A 94 3.69 -3.10 1.50
C LEU A 94 4.96 -3.91 1.81
N LEU A 95 5.39 -3.91 3.07
CA LEU A 95 6.35 -4.88 3.58
C LEU A 95 5.59 -6.02 4.25
N LEU A 96 5.83 -7.24 3.80
CA LEU A 96 5.32 -8.45 4.42
C LEU A 96 6.48 -9.21 5.07
N ARG A 97 6.44 -9.32 6.40
CA ARG A 97 7.43 -10.02 7.23
C ARG A 97 7.01 -11.45 7.53
N ASP A 98 7.97 -12.28 7.94
CA ASP A 98 7.74 -13.70 8.26
C ASP A 98 6.93 -14.41 7.16
N LEU A 99 7.49 -14.44 5.95
CA LEU A 99 6.83 -15.01 4.78
C LEU A 99 6.51 -16.50 4.97
N ARG A 100 5.30 -16.88 4.57
CA ARG A 100 4.79 -18.25 4.59
C ARG A 100 4.41 -18.68 3.18
N PHE A 101 4.36 -19.99 2.93
CA PHE A 101 3.90 -20.51 1.63
C PHE A 101 2.47 -20.08 1.29
N SER A 102 1.62 -19.87 2.30
CA SER A 102 0.26 -19.35 2.13
C SER A 102 0.21 -17.88 1.70
N ASP A 103 1.32 -17.15 1.80
CA ASP A 103 1.41 -15.76 1.37
C ASP A 103 1.77 -15.64 -0.13
N SER A 104 2.00 -16.75 -0.84
CA SER A 104 2.27 -16.69 -2.29
C SER A 104 0.99 -16.44 -3.09
N GLY A 105 0.98 -15.41 -3.94
CA GLY A 105 -0.11 -15.14 -4.87
C GLY A 105 -0.09 -13.73 -5.43
N VAL A 106 -1.22 -13.31 -6.01
CA VAL A 106 -1.38 -11.99 -6.61
C VAL A 106 -1.93 -11.01 -5.58
N TYR A 107 -1.25 -9.89 -5.45
CA TYR A 107 -1.61 -8.79 -4.56
C TYR A 107 -2.16 -7.62 -5.37
N VAL A 108 -3.18 -6.97 -4.84
CA VAL A 108 -3.80 -5.80 -5.46
C VAL A 108 -3.81 -4.66 -4.45
N VAL A 109 -3.47 -3.45 -4.93
CA VAL A 109 -3.56 -2.21 -4.17
C VAL A 109 -4.59 -1.29 -4.82
N THR A 110 -5.44 -0.67 -4.01
CA THR A 110 -6.46 0.32 -4.42
C THR A 110 -6.46 1.51 -3.49
#